data_AF-A0A7G1IGQ1-F1
#
_entry.id   AF-A0A7G1IGQ1-F1
#
_cell.length_a   1.000
_cell.length_b   1.000
_cell.length_c   1.000
_cell.angle_alpha   90.00
_cell.angle_beta   90.00
_cell.angle_gamma   90.00
#
_symmetry.space_group_name_H-M   'P 1'
#
loop_
_entity.id
_entity.type
_entity.pdbx_description
1 polymer ?
#
loop_
_entity_poly.entity_id
_entity_poly.type
_entity_poly.pdbx_seq_one_letter_code
_entity_poly.pdbx_strand_id
1 'polypeptide(L)'
;MTAANKPRYDTDLLDVLAQRVVVGDGAMGTQLQAADLTLDDFRGLEGCNEILNETRPDVLETIHRNYFEAGADAVETNTFGCNLSNLGDYDIADKIRDLSEKGTTIARRVADELSTPSASATCWGRWGRAPSCRPWGTPTTR
;
A
#
# COMPACT_ATOMS: atom_id res chain seq x y z
N MET A 1 -15.23 0.95 38.95
CA MET A 1 -15.45 0.64 37.52
C MET A 1 -14.28 1.22 36.76
N THR A 2 -13.31 0.38 36.40
CA THR A 2 -12.08 0.78 35.69
C THR A 2 -12.43 1.18 34.26
N ALA A 3 -12.08 2.41 33.88
CA ALA A 3 -12.16 2.85 32.49
C ALA A 3 -11.31 1.91 31.64
N ALA A 4 -11.91 1.28 30.63
CA ALA A 4 -11.17 0.45 29.69
C ALA A 4 -10.09 1.29 29.01
N ASN A 5 -8.84 0.85 29.14
CA ASN A 5 -7.68 1.52 28.59
C ASN A 5 -7.81 1.49 27.06
N LYS A 6 -7.93 2.66 26.42
CA LYS A 6 -7.95 2.73 24.95
C LYS A 6 -6.58 2.27 24.41
N PRO A 7 -6.54 1.39 23.40
CA PRO A 7 -5.28 0.97 22.81
C PRO A 7 -4.54 2.17 22.21
N ARG A 8 -3.20 2.14 22.32
CA ARG A 8 -2.29 3.22 21.87
C ARG A 8 -2.23 3.35 20.34
N TYR A 9 -2.70 2.34 19.61
CA TYR A 9 -2.64 2.22 18.16
C TYR A 9 -3.93 1.61 17.64
N ASP A 10 -4.18 1.83 16.36
CA ASP A 10 -5.32 1.25 15.65
C ASP A 10 -5.25 -0.28 15.73
N THR A 11 -6.35 -0.89 16.19
CA THR A 11 -6.47 -2.35 16.32
C THR A 11 -7.26 -2.97 15.19
N ASP A 12 -7.78 -2.17 14.25
CA ASP A 12 -8.73 -2.63 13.24
C ASP A 12 -8.16 -3.86 12.48
N LEU A 13 -6.85 -3.90 12.18
CA LEU A 13 -6.22 -5.04 11.50
C LEU A 13 -6.23 -6.30 12.37
N LEU A 14 -5.88 -6.15 13.65
CA LEU A 14 -5.85 -7.25 14.61
C LEU A 14 -7.26 -7.77 14.90
N ASP A 15 -8.21 -6.86 15.03
CA ASP A 15 -9.62 -7.17 15.17
C ASP A 15 -10.12 -7.93 13.94
N VAL A 16 -9.64 -7.56 12.75
CA VAL A 16 -10.01 -8.26 11.53
C VAL A 16 -9.44 -9.67 11.46
N LEU A 17 -8.15 -9.81 11.74
CA LEU A 17 -7.45 -11.09 11.77
C LEU A 17 -8.03 -12.05 12.83
N ALA A 18 -8.60 -11.54 13.91
CA ALA A 18 -9.22 -12.35 14.95
C ALA A 18 -10.57 -12.98 14.53
N GLN A 19 -11.27 -12.39 13.56
CA GLN A 19 -12.61 -12.84 13.17
C GLN A 19 -12.62 -13.66 11.88
N ARG A 20 -11.64 -13.45 11.00
CA ARG A 20 -11.55 -14.18 9.72
C ARG A 20 -10.13 -14.19 9.16
N VAL A 21 -9.93 -15.06 8.18
CA VAL A 21 -8.73 -15.02 7.33
C VAL A 21 -8.74 -13.75 6.48
N VAL A 22 -7.60 -13.07 6.43
CA VAL A 22 -7.32 -11.92 5.55
C VAL A 22 -6.47 -12.42 4.39
N VAL A 23 -6.91 -12.16 3.17
CA VAL A 23 -6.18 -12.53 1.95
C VAL A 23 -5.28 -11.38 1.53
N GLY A 24 -3.97 -11.61 1.56
CA GLY A 24 -2.98 -10.70 0.96
C GLY A 24 -2.96 -10.80 -0.57
N ASP A 25 -2.30 -9.85 -1.21
CA ASP A 25 -2.06 -9.88 -2.64
C ASP A 25 -0.93 -10.86 -3.03
N GLY A 26 -0.68 -10.93 -4.33
CA GLY A 26 0.37 -11.77 -4.90
C GLY A 26 1.63 -10.98 -5.25
N ALA A 27 2.54 -11.62 -5.98
CA ALA A 27 3.81 -11.03 -6.34
C ALA A 27 3.69 -9.82 -7.30
N MET A 28 4.05 -8.64 -6.81
CA MET A 28 4.15 -7.42 -7.62
C MET A 28 5.13 -7.56 -8.80
N GLY A 29 6.29 -8.17 -8.58
CA GLY A 29 7.31 -8.34 -9.63
C GLY A 29 6.82 -9.15 -10.83
N THR A 30 5.99 -10.18 -10.61
CA THR A 30 5.41 -10.98 -11.71
C THR A 30 4.41 -10.17 -12.52
N GLN A 31 3.63 -9.30 -11.87
CA GLN A 31 2.71 -8.40 -12.56
C GLN A 31 3.45 -7.31 -13.35
N LEU A 32 4.57 -6.80 -12.81
CA LEU A 32 5.43 -5.85 -13.52
C LEU A 32 6.09 -6.47 -14.74
N GLN A 33 6.51 -7.73 -14.68
CA GLN A 33 7.05 -8.45 -15.85
C GLN A 33 5.99 -8.67 -16.94
N ALA A 34 4.71 -8.74 -16.58
CA ALA A 34 3.60 -8.83 -17.53
C ALA A 34 3.18 -7.46 -18.09
N ALA A 35 3.64 -6.37 -17.48
CA ALA A 35 3.42 -5.02 -17.99
C ALA A 35 4.42 -4.71 -19.12
N ASP A 36 3.95 -4.00 -20.14
CA ASP A 36 4.78 -3.58 -21.28
C ASP A 36 5.66 -2.38 -20.88
N LEU A 37 6.65 -2.63 -20.02
CA LEU A 37 7.58 -1.65 -19.48
C LEU A 37 8.89 -1.66 -20.28
N THR A 38 9.43 -0.47 -20.51
CA THR A 38 10.68 -0.23 -21.23
C THR A 38 11.78 0.26 -20.28
N LEU A 39 13.04 0.19 -20.70
CA LEU A 39 14.17 0.71 -19.89
C LEU A 39 14.04 2.20 -19.54
N ASP A 40 13.38 2.98 -20.40
CA ASP A 40 13.13 4.39 -20.17
C ASP A 40 12.17 4.62 -19.00
N ASP A 41 11.20 3.72 -18.78
CA ASP A 41 10.30 3.76 -17.62
C ASP A 41 11.08 3.58 -16.30
N PHE A 42 12.19 2.85 -16.33
CA PHE A 42 13.10 2.69 -15.19
C PHE A 42 14.13 3.81 -15.04
N ARG A 43 14.16 4.79 -15.97
CA ARG A 43 15.21 5.84 -16.04
C ARG A 43 16.64 5.28 -16.10
N GLY A 44 16.81 4.13 -16.74
CA GLY A 44 18.10 3.44 -16.81
C GLY A 44 18.51 2.72 -15.52
N LEU A 45 17.66 2.68 -14.48
CA LEU A 45 17.86 1.91 -13.26
C LEU A 45 17.19 0.53 -13.40
N GLU A 46 17.66 -0.25 -14.37
CA GLU A 46 17.08 -1.57 -14.67
C GLU A 46 17.06 -2.47 -13.42
N GLY A 47 15.90 -3.06 -13.12
CA GLY A 47 15.69 -3.88 -11.93
C GLY A 47 15.27 -3.11 -10.66
N CYS A 48 15.33 -1.78 -10.66
CA CYS A 48 14.84 -0.95 -9.56
C CYS A 48 13.33 -0.70 -9.71
N ASN A 49 12.50 -1.65 -9.27
CA ASN A 49 11.04 -1.53 -9.37
C ASN A 49 10.48 -0.34 -8.59
N GLU A 50 11.16 0.10 -7.54
CA GLU A 50 10.73 1.22 -6.70
C GLU A 50 10.68 2.54 -7.47
N ILE A 51 11.46 2.70 -8.55
CA ILE A 51 11.43 3.92 -9.37
C ILE A 51 10.09 4.10 -10.08
N LEU A 52 9.36 3.00 -10.32
CA LEU A 52 8.05 3.00 -10.95
C LEU A 52 6.99 3.71 -10.08
N ASN A 53 7.24 3.88 -8.78
CA ASN A 53 6.41 4.72 -7.92
C ASN A 53 6.37 6.19 -8.38
N GLU A 54 7.41 6.64 -9.08
CA GLU A 54 7.50 7.99 -9.63
C GLU A 54 7.20 8.01 -11.13
N THR A 55 7.71 7.03 -11.88
CA THR A 55 7.67 7.07 -13.35
C THR A 55 6.39 6.47 -13.93
N ARG A 56 5.86 5.41 -13.32
CA ARG A 56 4.69 4.65 -13.81
C ARG A 56 3.68 4.32 -12.71
N PRO A 57 3.14 5.34 -12.01
CA PRO A 57 2.11 5.12 -10.99
C PRO A 57 0.83 4.49 -11.60
N ASP A 58 0.54 4.76 -12.88
CA ASP A 58 -0.58 4.19 -13.63
C ASP A 58 -0.56 2.64 -13.66
N VAL A 59 0.62 2.06 -13.85
CA VAL A 59 0.81 0.61 -13.88
C VAL A 59 0.59 0.03 -12.49
N LEU A 60 1.18 0.63 -11.46
CA LEU A 60 1.05 0.17 -10.08
C LEU A 60 -0.40 0.24 -9.59
N GLU A 61 -1.12 1.31 -9.93
CA GLU A 61 -2.54 1.45 -9.62
C GLU A 61 -3.38 0.35 -10.26
N THR A 62 -3.10 0.04 -11.53
CA THR A 62 -3.76 -1.04 -12.25
C THR A 62 -3.49 -2.39 -11.59
N ILE A 63 -2.24 -2.66 -11.18
CA ILE A 63 -1.89 -3.90 -10.49
C ILE A 63 -2.60 -4.03 -9.14
N HIS A 64 -2.58 -2.98 -8.31
CA HIS A 64 -3.31 -2.99 -7.04
C HIS A 64 -4.81 -3.20 -7.26
N ARG A 65 -5.40 -2.55 -8.27
CA ARG A 65 -6.82 -2.70 -8.61
C ARG A 65 -7.12 -4.15 -9.00
N ASN A 66 -6.29 -4.76 -9.83
CA ASN A 66 -6.46 -6.15 -10.24
C ASN A 66 -6.42 -7.11 -9.04
N TYR A 67 -5.53 -6.91 -8.06
CA TYR A 67 -5.51 -7.72 -6.85
C TYR A 67 -6.77 -7.56 -6.01
N PHE A 68 -7.20 -6.32 -5.83
CA PHE A 68 -8.42 -6.00 -5.13
C PHE A 68 -9.68 -6.57 -5.83
N GLU A 69 -9.74 -6.57 -7.16
CA GLU A 69 -10.81 -7.17 -7.95
C GLU A 69 -10.78 -8.71 -7.91
N ALA A 70 -9.58 -9.29 -7.81
CA ALA A 70 -9.39 -10.73 -7.60
C ALA A 70 -9.78 -11.21 -6.18
N GLY A 71 -10.10 -10.28 -5.26
CA GLY A 71 -10.57 -10.59 -3.92
C GLY A 71 -9.54 -10.46 -2.81
N ALA A 72 -8.39 -9.81 -3.06
CA ALA A 72 -7.45 -9.47 -2.01
C ALA A 72 -8.10 -8.49 -0.99
N ASP A 73 -7.91 -8.77 0.28
CA ASP A 73 -8.34 -7.91 1.39
C ASP A 73 -7.32 -6.83 1.71
N ALA A 74 -6.04 -7.14 1.50
CA ALA A 74 -4.90 -6.28 1.75
C ALA A 74 -3.92 -6.37 0.57
N VAL A 75 -3.23 -5.26 0.30
CA VAL A 75 -2.19 -5.17 -0.73
C VAL A 75 -0.89 -4.67 -0.11
N GLU A 76 0.23 -5.16 -0.63
CA GLU A 76 1.56 -4.65 -0.30
C GLU A 76 1.90 -3.44 -1.16
N THR A 77 2.69 -2.51 -0.65
CA THR A 77 3.17 -1.36 -1.42
C THR A 77 4.37 -1.76 -2.28
N ASN A 78 4.59 -1.09 -3.42
CA ASN A 78 5.77 -1.28 -4.26
C ASN A 78 7.03 -0.66 -3.65
N THR A 79 7.42 -1.11 -2.45
CA THR A 79 8.47 -0.48 -1.64
C THR A 79 9.40 -1.50 -0.99
N PHE A 80 9.39 -2.75 -1.48
CA PHE A 80 10.21 -3.84 -0.93
C PHE A 80 11.71 -3.49 -0.98
N GLY A 81 12.15 -2.89 -2.08
CA GLY A 81 13.50 -2.43 -2.30
C GLY A 81 13.81 -1.03 -1.77
N CYS A 82 12.90 -0.36 -1.07
CA CYS A 82 13.14 0.98 -0.49
C CYS A 82 14.00 0.88 0.79
N ASN A 83 15.23 0.40 0.66
CA ASN A 83 16.20 0.26 1.75
C ASN A 83 17.61 0.68 1.30
N LEU A 84 18.50 0.91 2.26
CA LEU A 84 19.84 1.43 2.00
C LEU A 84 20.71 0.51 1.14
N SER A 85 20.54 -0.81 1.24
CA SER A 85 21.32 -1.76 0.44
C SER A 85 20.91 -1.67 -1.02
N ASN A 86 19.61 -1.84 -1.28
CA ASN A 86 19.11 -1.91 -2.65
C ASN A 86 19.19 -0.55 -3.36
N LEU A 87 18.67 0.54 -2.79
CA LEU A 87 18.76 1.86 -3.43
C LEU A 87 20.18 2.45 -3.40
N GLY A 88 21.05 1.92 -2.55
CA GLY A 88 22.48 2.23 -2.56
C GLY A 88 23.18 1.72 -3.81
N ASP A 89 22.84 0.52 -4.28
CA ASP A 89 23.42 -0.06 -5.52
C ASP A 89 23.08 0.76 -6.78
N TYR A 90 22.03 1.57 -6.72
CA TYR A 90 21.57 2.46 -7.80
C TYR A 90 21.95 3.94 -7.57
N ASP A 91 22.77 4.26 -6.56
CA ASP A 91 23.16 5.64 -6.18
C ASP A 91 21.96 6.59 -5.92
N ILE A 92 20.83 6.05 -5.42
CA ILE A 92 19.59 6.80 -5.12
C ILE A 92 19.07 6.56 -3.70
N ALA A 93 19.95 6.26 -2.75
CA ALA A 93 19.58 6.01 -1.36
C ALA A 93 18.88 7.20 -0.68
N ASP A 94 19.11 8.43 -1.15
CA ASP A 94 18.41 9.64 -0.70
C ASP A 94 16.90 9.63 -1.03
N LYS A 95 16.50 8.83 -2.03
CA LYS A 95 15.11 8.71 -2.48
C LYS A 95 14.28 7.70 -1.70
N ILE A 96 14.86 6.93 -0.77
CA ILE A 96 14.15 5.88 -0.01
C ILE A 96 12.83 6.38 0.55
N ARG A 97 12.84 7.53 1.24
CA ARG A 97 11.65 8.08 1.88
C ARG A 97 10.60 8.50 0.86
N ASP A 98 11.01 9.22 -0.16
CA ASP A 98 10.12 9.76 -1.20
C ASP A 98 9.45 8.64 -2.02
N LEU A 99 10.22 7.63 -2.43
CA LEU A 99 9.67 6.46 -3.15
C LEU A 99 8.75 5.63 -2.25
N SER A 100 9.08 5.46 -0.97
CA SER A 100 8.22 4.77 0.00
C SER A 100 6.87 5.47 0.18
N GLU A 101 6.91 6.80 0.29
CA GLU A 101 5.72 7.62 0.47
C GLU A 101 4.84 7.61 -0.79
N LYS A 102 5.44 7.71 -1.98
CA LYS A 102 4.73 7.59 -3.27
C LYS A 102 4.07 6.22 -3.42
N GLY A 103 4.81 5.12 -3.19
CA GLY A 103 4.28 3.77 -3.27
C GLY A 103 3.11 3.54 -2.29
N THR A 104 3.24 4.05 -1.06
CA THR A 104 2.16 4.00 -0.06
C THR A 104 0.94 4.80 -0.49
N THR A 105 1.14 6.01 -1.03
CA THR A 105 0.06 6.88 -1.50
C THR A 105 -0.72 6.25 -2.64
N ILE A 106 -0.03 5.58 -3.57
CA ILE A 106 -0.63 4.86 -4.69
C ILE A 106 -1.52 3.73 -4.18
N ALA A 107 -0.98 2.81 -3.39
CA ALA A 107 -1.74 1.68 -2.85
C ALA A 107 -2.95 2.15 -2.04
N ARG A 108 -2.76 3.18 -1.20
CA ARG A 108 -3.83 3.73 -0.37
C ARG A 108 -4.97 4.32 -1.19
N ARG A 109 -4.66 5.03 -2.26
CA ARG A 109 -5.66 5.64 -3.13
C ARG A 109 -6.53 4.61 -3.81
N VAL A 110 -5.93 3.55 -4.37
CA VAL A 110 -6.70 2.44 -4.96
C VAL A 110 -7.56 1.74 -3.91
N ALA A 111 -7.00 1.52 -2.72
CA ALA A 111 -7.74 0.92 -1.61
C ALA A 111 -8.96 1.77 -1.20
N ASP A 112 -8.79 3.09 -1.11
CA ASP A 112 -9.86 4.05 -0.80
C ASP A 112 -10.93 4.11 -1.90
N GLU A 113 -10.53 4.07 -3.17
CA GLU A 113 -11.46 4.06 -4.32
C GLU A 113 -12.35 2.82 -4.34
N LEU A 114 -11.79 1.67 -4.01
CA LEU A 114 -12.52 0.40 -4.05
C LEU A 114 -13.29 0.14 -2.76
N SER A 115 -12.96 0.82 -1.66
CA SER A 115 -13.75 0.77 -0.44
C SER A 115 -15.07 1.52 -0.55
N THR A 116 -16.18 0.86 -0.25
CA THR A 116 -17.51 1.47 -0.30
C THR A 116 -17.88 2.14 1.04
N PRO A 117 -18.44 3.37 1.04
CA PRO A 117 -18.89 4.05 2.28
C PRO A 117 -20.12 3.42 2.95
N SER A 118 -20.76 2.44 2.32
CA SER A 118 -22.07 1.90 2.72
C SER A 118 -21.95 0.45 3.18
N ALA A 119 -21.47 0.25 4.40
CA ALA A 119 -21.66 -1.01 5.12
C ALA A 119 -21.78 -0.76 6.64
N SER A 120 -22.67 0.15 7.03
CA SER A 120 -23.18 0.16 8.40
C SER A 120 -24.15 -1.01 8.58
N ALA A 121 -23.56 -2.16 8.94
CA ALA A 121 -24.13 -3.40 9.50
C ALA A 121 -23.59 -4.63 8.75
N THR A 122 -22.39 -5.08 9.15
CA THR A 122 -21.95 -6.48 9.00
C THR A 122 -21.82 -6.99 7.55
N CYS A 123 -20.85 -6.47 6.80
CA CYS A 123 -20.18 -7.28 5.77
C CYS A 123 -18.73 -6.83 5.65
N TRP A 124 -17.85 -7.72 6.08
CA TRP A 124 -16.43 -7.54 6.24
C TRP A 124 -15.68 -7.76 4.93
N GLY A 125 -14.79 -6.85 4.55
CA GLY A 125 -13.72 -7.16 3.60
C GLY A 125 -13.55 -6.21 2.44
N ARG A 126 -13.10 -4.99 2.75
CA ARG A 126 -12.21 -4.24 1.87
C ARG A 126 -11.52 -3.17 2.68
N TRP A 127 -10.20 -3.27 2.83
CA TRP A 127 -9.43 -2.28 3.58
C TRP A 127 -9.22 -1.01 2.75
N GLY A 128 -10.25 -0.18 2.69
CA GLY A 128 -10.10 1.25 2.44
C GLY A 128 -11.04 1.98 3.40
N ARG A 129 -10.50 3.02 4.04
CA ARG A 129 -11.15 3.89 5.03
C ARG A 129 -11.90 3.20 6.18
N ALA A 130 -11.17 2.87 7.26
CA ALA A 130 -11.77 2.88 8.59
C ALA A 130 -12.19 4.33 8.95
N PRO A 131 -13.40 4.58 9.51
CA PRO A 131 -13.82 5.92 9.93
C PRO A 131 -12.92 6.53 11.02
N SER A 132 -12.11 5.70 11.69
CA SER A 132 -11.14 6.03 12.74
C SER A 132 -9.76 6.44 12.21
N CYS A 133 -9.40 6.04 11.00
CA CYS A 133 -8.10 6.33 10.39
C CYS A 133 -8.00 7.83 10.08
N ARG A 134 -7.23 8.57 10.89
CA ARG A 134 -6.91 9.97 10.60
C ARG A 134 -6.14 10.06 9.29
N PRO A 135 -6.32 11.15 8.50
CA PRO A 135 -5.47 11.43 7.37
C PRO A 135 -4.00 11.44 7.81
N TRP A 136 -3.15 10.72 7.08
CA TRP A 136 -1.71 10.74 7.31
C TRP A 136 -1.22 12.19 7.19
N GLY A 137 -0.53 12.70 8.21
CA GLY A 137 -0.02 14.09 8.25
C GLY A 137 -0.82 15.10 9.08
N THR A 138 -1.94 14.72 9.74
CA THR A 138 -2.55 15.63 10.73
C THR A 138 -1.67 15.77 11.97
N PRO A 139 -1.27 17.01 12.37
CA PRO A 139 -0.47 17.21 13.58
C PRO A 139 -1.22 16.72 14.82
N THR A 140 -0.54 15.94 15.66
CA THR A 140 -1.00 15.65 17.02
C THR A 140 -0.86 16.91 17.87
N THR A 141 -1.92 17.70 17.98
CA THR A 141 -2.02 18.65 19.10
C THR A 141 -2.05 17.86 20.40
N ARG A 142 -1.04 18.08 21.24
CA ARG A 142 -0.94 17.58 22.61
C ARG A 142 -2.14 17.96 23.45
#